data_AF-A0A1C2GFT7-F1
#
_entry.id   AF-A0A1C2GFT7-F1
#
_cell.length_a   1.000
_cell.length_b   1.000
_cell.length_c   1.000
_cell.angle_alpha   90.00
_cell.angle_beta   90.00
_cell.angle_gamma   90.00
#
_symmetry.space_group_name_H-M   'P 1'
#
loop_
_entity.id
_entity.type
_entity.pdbx_description
1 polymer ?
#
loop_
_entity_poly.entity_id
_entity_poly.type
_entity_poly.pdbx_seq_one_letter_code
_entity_poly.pdbx_strand_id
1 'polypeptide(L)'
;MNDKENGKYQYFFPNGKVQSEVNYLNGEYDGKYLSYFETGQLRTDREYTKGKLNGLFLSYYPDGKKKREDHFKNDKLTEGQCFTHSGADTSYFPFMVPPEFIGGEKACGKYIRDNLKYPEAAKQNNVTGKVYISFNIDPNGDLVDAEVTRGADPLLDDAALAIVKTMPKWKPGKMDGQPESIKFTLPINFSLGN
;
A
#
# COMPACT_ATOMS: atom_id res chain seq x y z
N MET A 1 -5.51 -2.10 -29.20
CA MET A 1 -6.40 -0.98 -28.83
C MET A 1 -6.60 -1.09 -27.33
N ASN A 2 -6.03 -0.17 -26.53
CA ASN A 2 -6.34 -0.11 -25.10
C ASN A 2 -7.56 0.77 -24.93
N ASP A 3 -8.72 0.15 -24.81
CA ASP A 3 -9.94 0.86 -24.43
C ASP A 3 -9.76 1.30 -22.98
N LYS A 4 -9.55 2.60 -22.77
CA LYS A 4 -9.33 3.15 -21.43
C LYS A 4 -10.68 3.22 -20.72
N GLU A 5 -10.73 2.76 -19.47
CA GLU A 5 -11.95 2.78 -18.65
C GLU A 5 -12.51 4.20 -18.53
N ASN A 6 -13.81 4.33 -18.77
CA ASN A 6 -14.55 5.60 -18.73
C ASN A 6 -15.92 5.36 -18.11
N GLY A 7 -16.31 6.21 -17.16
CA GLY A 7 -17.63 6.16 -16.52
C GLY A 7 -17.61 5.60 -15.10
N LYS A 8 -18.80 5.27 -14.60
CA LYS A 8 -19.01 4.81 -13.22
C LYS A 8 -18.98 3.28 -13.17
N TYR A 9 -18.19 2.74 -12.26
CA TYR A 9 -18.05 1.32 -12.00
C TYR A 9 -18.47 1.03 -10.57
N GLN A 10 -19.07 -0.14 -10.36
CA GLN A 10 -19.43 -0.64 -9.04
C GLN A 10 -18.75 -1.98 -8.81
N TYR A 11 -18.21 -2.15 -7.61
CA TYR A 11 -17.70 -3.42 -7.12
C TYR A 11 -18.63 -3.92 -6.03
N PHE A 12 -18.80 -5.23 -5.95
CA PHE A 12 -19.77 -5.86 -5.06
C PHE A 12 -19.07 -6.79 -4.08
N PHE A 13 -19.57 -6.83 -2.85
CA PHE A 13 -19.23 -7.85 -1.88
C PHE A 13 -19.70 -9.24 -2.35
N PRO A 14 -19.17 -10.34 -1.78
CA PRO A 14 -19.66 -11.69 -2.07
C PRO A 14 -21.16 -11.89 -1.81
N ASN A 15 -21.73 -11.08 -0.91
CA ASN A 15 -23.16 -11.06 -0.61
C ASN A 15 -24.01 -10.29 -1.64
N GLY A 16 -23.40 -9.74 -2.69
CA GLY A 16 -24.07 -9.01 -3.77
C GLY A 16 -24.38 -7.53 -3.48
N LYS A 17 -24.08 -7.01 -2.28
CA LYS A 17 -24.21 -5.57 -1.98
C LYS A 17 -23.05 -4.79 -2.56
N VAL A 18 -23.29 -3.51 -2.87
CA VAL A 18 -22.24 -2.59 -3.36
C VAL A 18 -21.16 -2.43 -2.28
N GLN A 19 -19.93 -2.74 -2.66
CA GLN A 19 -18.72 -2.54 -1.86
C GLN A 19 -18.11 -1.18 -2.13
N SER A 20 -18.03 -0.78 -3.38
CA SER A 20 -17.52 0.53 -3.77
C SER A 20 -18.07 0.99 -5.11
N GLU A 21 -18.07 2.30 -5.28
CA GLU A 21 -18.41 2.98 -6.52
C GLU A 21 -17.27 3.91 -6.88
N VAL A 22 -16.85 3.90 -8.14
CA VAL A 22 -15.74 4.71 -8.61
C VAL A 22 -16.04 5.27 -9.98
N ASN A 23 -15.52 6.46 -10.26
CA ASN A 23 -15.61 7.09 -11.56
C ASN A 23 -14.22 7.11 -12.20
N TYR A 24 -14.15 6.69 -13.46
CA TYR A 24 -12.94 6.74 -14.27
C TYR A 24 -13.09 7.69 -15.44
N LEU A 25 -11.99 8.37 -15.74
CA LEU A 25 -11.80 9.12 -16.97
C LEU A 25 -10.43 8.75 -17.55
N ASN A 26 -10.41 8.16 -18.74
CA ASN A 26 -9.20 7.69 -19.42
C ASN A 26 -8.35 6.72 -18.58
N GLY A 27 -9.00 5.83 -17.83
CA GLY A 27 -8.34 4.83 -16.98
C GLY A 27 -7.79 5.37 -15.67
N GLU A 28 -8.04 6.64 -15.34
CA GLU A 28 -7.67 7.25 -14.05
C GLU A 28 -8.92 7.55 -13.23
N TYR A 29 -8.81 7.51 -11.89
CA TYR A 29 -9.90 7.95 -11.02
C TYR A 29 -10.19 9.44 -11.24
N ASP A 30 -11.43 9.79 -11.53
CA ASP A 30 -11.86 11.16 -11.74
C ASP A 30 -13.32 11.31 -11.28
N GLY A 31 -13.53 12.13 -10.23
CA GLY A 31 -14.79 12.26 -9.53
C GLY A 31 -14.81 11.51 -8.19
N LYS A 32 -16.00 11.05 -7.79
CA LYS A 32 -16.22 10.41 -6.49
C LYS A 32 -15.74 8.96 -6.47
N TYR A 33 -15.11 8.57 -5.37
CA TYR A 33 -14.90 7.20 -4.94
C TYR A 33 -15.63 6.99 -3.61
N LEU A 34 -16.61 6.10 -3.60
CA LEU A 34 -17.38 5.73 -2.42
C LEU A 34 -17.06 4.29 -2.05
N SER A 35 -16.91 4.00 -0.76
CA SER A 35 -16.88 2.61 -0.27
C SER A 35 -17.85 2.43 0.87
N TYR A 36 -18.36 1.22 1.02
CA TYR A 36 -19.40 0.87 1.98
C TYR A 36 -18.93 -0.26 2.89
N PHE A 37 -19.52 -0.36 4.07
CA PHE A 37 -19.47 -1.56 4.89
C PHE A 37 -20.37 -2.64 4.29
N GLU A 38 -20.17 -3.92 4.64
CA GLU A 38 -21.08 -5.01 4.22
C GLU A 38 -22.53 -4.82 4.69
N THR A 39 -22.73 -3.99 5.71
CA THR A 39 -24.07 -3.57 6.14
C THR A 39 -24.79 -2.74 5.06
N GLY A 40 -24.04 -2.04 4.21
CA GLY A 40 -24.50 -1.06 3.21
C GLY A 40 -24.29 0.39 3.64
N GLN A 41 -23.81 0.64 4.87
CA GLN A 41 -23.51 1.99 5.33
C GLN A 41 -22.24 2.55 4.68
N LEU A 42 -22.21 3.86 4.44
CA LEU A 42 -21.03 4.53 3.86
C LEU A 42 -19.83 4.39 4.79
N ARG A 43 -18.70 3.93 4.25
CA ARG A 43 -17.42 3.78 4.94
C ARG A 43 -16.47 4.91 4.59
N THR A 44 -16.33 5.23 3.31
CA THR A 44 -15.49 6.35 2.84
C THR A 44 -16.13 7.09 1.67
N ASP A 45 -15.93 8.40 1.63
CA ASP A 45 -16.15 9.25 0.45
C ASP A 45 -14.86 10.00 0.12
N ARG A 46 -14.37 9.87 -1.11
CA ARG A 46 -13.15 10.52 -1.61
C ARG A 46 -13.41 11.19 -2.94
N GLU A 47 -12.74 12.33 -3.14
CA GLU A 47 -12.74 13.06 -4.40
C GLU A 47 -11.40 12.95 -5.11
N TYR A 48 -11.45 12.54 -6.37
CA TYR A 48 -10.30 12.43 -7.25
C TYR A 48 -10.43 13.38 -8.43
N THR A 49 -9.31 13.91 -8.89
CA THR A 49 -9.19 14.62 -10.17
C THR A 49 -7.93 14.14 -10.85
N LYS A 50 -8.03 13.58 -12.07
CA LYS A 50 -6.90 13.04 -12.84
C LYS A 50 -6.00 12.09 -12.02
N GLY A 51 -6.64 11.13 -11.37
CA GLY A 51 -6.00 10.09 -10.56
C GLY A 51 -5.52 10.53 -9.17
N LYS A 52 -5.64 11.81 -8.80
CA LYS A 52 -5.13 12.36 -7.53
C LYS A 52 -6.25 12.70 -6.58
N LEU A 53 -6.08 12.41 -5.29
CA LEU A 53 -6.94 12.91 -4.22
C LEU A 53 -6.92 14.44 -4.24
N ASN A 54 -8.07 15.03 -4.53
CA ASN A 54 -8.20 16.46 -4.74
C ASN A 54 -9.62 16.89 -4.37
N GLY A 55 -9.79 17.37 -3.15
CA GLY A 55 -11.06 17.62 -2.51
C GLY A 55 -11.16 16.92 -1.17
N LEU A 56 -12.38 16.51 -0.81
CA LEU A 56 -12.68 15.96 0.50
C LEU A 56 -12.40 14.46 0.58
N PHE A 57 -11.89 14.03 1.74
CA PHE A 57 -11.87 12.65 2.17
C PHE A 57 -12.56 12.51 3.53
N LEU A 58 -13.69 11.80 3.52
CA LEU A 58 -14.45 11.43 4.70
C LEU A 58 -14.31 9.94 4.97
N SER A 59 -14.20 9.58 6.26
CA SER A 59 -14.42 8.20 6.71
C SER A 59 -15.41 8.17 7.86
N TYR A 60 -16.10 7.04 7.99
CA TYR A 60 -17.16 6.85 8.97
C TYR A 60 -16.96 5.57 9.77
N TYR A 61 -17.48 5.54 10.98
CA TYR A 61 -17.67 4.33 11.76
C TYR A 61 -18.83 3.49 11.19
N PRO A 62 -18.92 2.19 11.51
CA PRO A 62 -20.01 1.31 11.05
C PRO A 62 -21.42 1.67 11.55
N ASP A 63 -21.54 2.65 12.45
CA ASP A 63 -22.80 3.24 12.91
C ASP A 63 -23.15 4.55 12.18
N GLY A 64 -22.34 4.95 11.20
CA GLY A 64 -22.53 6.15 10.38
C GLY A 64 -21.94 7.42 10.99
N LYS A 65 -21.35 7.39 12.19
CA LYS A 65 -20.68 8.57 12.75
C LYS A 65 -19.42 8.90 11.98
N LYS A 66 -19.16 10.20 11.79
CA LYS A 66 -17.93 10.66 11.14
C LYS A 66 -16.71 10.26 11.99
N LYS A 67 -15.71 9.70 11.33
CA LYS A 67 -14.44 9.29 11.94
C LYS A 67 -13.29 10.20 11.53
N ARG A 68 -13.30 10.71 10.29
CA ARG A 68 -12.35 11.73 9.84
C ARG A 68 -12.92 12.64 8.76
N GLU A 69 -12.32 13.81 8.64
CA GLU A 69 -12.50 14.75 7.55
C GLU A 69 -11.15 15.34 7.17
N ASP A 70 -10.68 15.01 5.98
CA ASP A 70 -9.41 15.47 5.45
C ASP A 70 -9.65 16.22 4.14
N HIS A 71 -8.94 17.33 3.95
CA HIS A 71 -8.93 18.10 2.73
C HIS A 71 -7.61 17.90 2.01
N PHE A 72 -7.68 17.56 0.72
CA PHE A 72 -6.53 17.31 -0.12
C PHE A 72 -6.48 18.25 -1.32
N LYS A 73 -5.27 18.65 -1.69
CA LYS A 73 -4.99 19.31 -2.97
C LYS A 73 -3.84 18.60 -3.67
N ASN A 74 -4.14 17.91 -4.77
CA ASN A 74 -3.16 17.11 -5.52
C ASN A 74 -2.37 16.13 -4.62
N ASP A 75 -3.08 15.25 -3.91
CA ASP A 75 -2.57 14.25 -2.94
C ASP A 75 -1.91 14.83 -1.68
N LYS A 76 -1.83 16.16 -1.55
CA LYS A 76 -1.29 16.82 -0.35
C LYS A 76 -2.41 17.19 0.60
N LEU A 77 -2.35 16.68 1.82
CA LEU A 77 -3.23 17.10 2.91
C LEU A 77 -3.04 18.59 3.17
N THR A 78 -4.13 19.35 3.18
CA THR A 78 -4.15 20.77 3.54
C THR A 78 -4.72 20.98 4.94
N GLU A 79 -5.73 20.20 5.32
CA GLU A 79 -6.36 20.22 6.64
C GLU A 79 -6.88 18.82 6.96
N GLY A 80 -6.84 18.42 8.23
CA GLY A 80 -7.32 17.09 8.64
C GLY A 80 -7.84 17.11 10.06
N GLN A 81 -8.98 16.46 10.27
CA GLN A 81 -9.66 16.34 11.55
C GLN A 81 -10.04 14.88 11.78
N CYS A 82 -9.83 14.40 13.00
CA CYS A 82 -10.18 13.04 13.41
C CYS A 82 -11.14 13.11 14.58
N PHE A 83 -12.12 12.20 14.57
CA PHE A 83 -13.19 12.14 15.57
C PHE A 83 -13.20 10.78 16.24
N THR A 84 -13.37 10.79 17.55
CA THR A 84 -13.65 9.58 18.34
C THR A 84 -15.04 9.03 18.02
N HIS A 85 -15.32 7.81 18.47
CA HIS A 85 -16.63 7.18 18.25
C HIS A 85 -17.81 7.90 18.96
N SER A 86 -17.52 8.76 19.95
CA SER A 86 -18.53 9.65 20.56
C SER A 86 -18.77 10.93 19.76
N GLY A 87 -17.98 11.20 18.72
CA GLY A 87 -18.03 12.43 17.93
C GLY A 87 -17.15 13.56 18.47
N ALA A 88 -16.38 13.33 19.55
CA ALA A 88 -15.43 14.33 20.06
C ALA A 88 -14.16 14.36 19.21
N ASP A 89 -13.55 15.54 19.07
CA ASP A 89 -12.25 15.72 18.41
C ASP A 89 -11.16 14.87 19.07
N THR A 90 -10.24 14.35 18.26
CA THR A 90 -9.03 13.68 18.73
C THR A 90 -7.81 14.19 17.96
N SER A 91 -6.63 13.91 18.50
CA SER A 91 -5.37 14.18 17.78
C SER A 91 -5.42 13.59 16.38
N TYR A 92 -5.06 14.42 15.40
CA TYR A 92 -4.97 14.00 14.01
C TYR A 92 -3.93 12.88 13.85
N PHE A 93 -4.29 11.86 13.07
CA PHE A 93 -3.37 10.84 12.60
C PHE A 93 -3.63 10.53 11.12
N PRO A 94 -2.58 10.18 10.35
CA PRO A 94 -2.76 9.81 8.94
C PRO A 94 -3.68 8.61 8.76
N PHE A 95 -4.47 8.62 7.69
CA PHE A 95 -5.32 7.48 7.33
C PHE A 95 -4.53 6.22 7.03
N MET A 96 -3.37 6.36 6.40
CA MET A 96 -2.49 5.26 6.08
C MET A 96 -1.07 5.68 6.42
N VAL A 97 -0.41 4.86 7.23
CA VAL A 97 1.03 4.92 7.47
C VAL A 97 1.60 3.62 6.91
N PRO A 98 2.42 3.66 5.85
CA PRO A 98 3.01 2.44 5.31
C PRO A 98 3.97 1.81 6.34
N PRO A 99 4.19 0.49 6.28
CA PRO A 99 5.22 -0.14 7.07
C PRO A 99 6.59 0.42 6.69
N GLU A 100 7.49 0.51 7.67
CA GLU A 100 8.81 1.12 7.48
C GLU A 100 9.89 0.22 8.06
N PHE A 101 10.95 -0.05 7.29
CA PHE A 101 12.13 -0.75 7.80
C PHE A 101 12.76 0.05 8.96
N ILE A 102 13.30 -0.62 9.98
CA ILE A 102 13.93 0.08 11.10
C ILE A 102 15.16 0.85 10.59
N GLY A 103 15.12 2.19 10.71
CA GLY A 103 16.13 3.09 10.14
C GLY A 103 15.80 3.59 8.72
N GLY A 104 14.61 3.29 8.21
CA GLY A 104 14.09 3.78 6.94
C GLY A 104 14.69 3.09 5.71
N GLU A 105 14.38 3.66 4.55
CA GLU A 105 14.78 3.11 3.24
C GLU A 105 16.30 2.97 3.09
N LYS A 106 17.07 3.93 3.62
CA LYS A 106 18.54 3.88 3.60
C LYS A 106 19.10 2.70 4.38
N ALA A 107 18.55 2.41 5.56
CA ALA A 107 18.96 1.27 6.37
C ALA A 107 18.56 -0.05 5.71
N CYS A 108 17.38 -0.10 5.07
CA CYS A 108 16.95 -1.26 4.31
C CYS A 108 17.91 -1.56 3.14
N GLY A 109 18.23 -0.53 2.34
CA GLY A 109 19.18 -0.68 1.23
C GLY A 109 20.58 -1.08 1.69
N LYS A 110 21.05 -0.54 2.83
CA LYS A 110 22.31 -0.95 3.45
C LYS A 110 22.25 -2.41 3.93
N TYR A 111 21.20 -2.80 4.63
CA TYR A 111 21.00 -4.17 5.10
C TYR A 111 21.06 -5.17 3.94
N ILE A 112 20.35 -4.90 2.84
CA ILE A 112 20.39 -5.74 1.65
C ILE A 112 21.82 -5.78 1.11
N ARG A 113 22.49 -4.64 0.90
CA ARG A 113 23.85 -4.62 0.37
C ARG A 113 24.84 -5.42 1.22
N ASP A 114 24.75 -5.32 2.54
CA ASP A 114 25.70 -5.92 3.47
C ASP A 114 25.45 -7.43 3.68
N ASN A 115 24.21 -7.90 3.48
CA ASN A 115 23.80 -9.28 3.79
C ASN A 115 23.41 -10.10 2.55
N LEU A 116 23.16 -9.45 1.41
CA LEU A 116 22.78 -10.13 0.16
C LEU A 116 23.94 -10.96 -0.37
N LYS A 117 23.75 -12.27 -0.37
CA LYS A 117 24.67 -13.21 -0.99
C LYS A 117 24.31 -13.37 -2.45
N TYR A 118 25.12 -12.75 -3.30
CA TYR A 118 24.95 -12.87 -4.74
C TYR A 118 25.33 -14.30 -5.19
N PRO A 119 24.44 -15.06 -5.85
CA PRO A 119 24.72 -16.44 -6.26
C PRO A 119 25.94 -16.53 -7.18
N GLU A 120 26.89 -17.42 -6.86
CA GLU A 120 28.12 -17.58 -7.67
C GLU A 120 27.82 -17.99 -9.11
N ALA A 121 26.83 -18.87 -9.32
CA ALA A 121 26.37 -19.25 -10.65
C ALA A 121 25.82 -18.05 -11.45
N ALA A 122 25.12 -17.12 -10.78
CA ALA A 122 24.64 -15.90 -11.41
C ALA A 122 25.80 -14.96 -11.77
N LYS A 123 26.82 -14.84 -10.90
CA LYS A 123 28.03 -14.05 -11.20
C LYS A 123 28.79 -14.61 -12.40
N GLN A 124 29.04 -15.92 -12.44
CA GLN A 124 29.77 -16.57 -13.53
C GLN A 124 29.07 -16.39 -14.88
N ASN A 125 27.75 -16.41 -14.88
CA ASN A 125 26.93 -16.24 -16.07
C ASN A 125 26.57 -14.77 -16.36
N ASN A 126 27.16 -13.80 -15.64
CA ASN A 126 26.89 -12.36 -15.78
C ASN A 126 25.39 -12.01 -15.69
N VAL A 127 24.61 -12.81 -14.96
CA VAL A 127 23.16 -12.62 -14.81
C VAL A 127 22.96 -11.38 -13.96
N THR A 128 22.21 -10.40 -14.45
CA THR A 128 21.86 -9.19 -13.70
C THR A 128 20.37 -8.92 -13.86
N GLY A 129 19.77 -8.17 -12.94
CA GLY A 129 18.36 -7.88 -13.04
C GLY A 129 17.74 -7.34 -11.77
N LYS A 130 16.44 -7.07 -11.86
CA LYS A 130 15.66 -6.50 -10.76
C LYS A 130 14.55 -7.46 -10.38
N VAL A 131 14.61 -7.94 -9.15
CA VAL A 131 13.63 -8.86 -8.57
C VAL A 131 12.67 -8.08 -7.69
N TYR A 132 11.38 -8.36 -7.79
CA TYR A 132 10.34 -7.75 -6.99
C TYR A 132 9.77 -8.80 -6.05
N ILE A 133 9.95 -8.58 -4.75
CA ILE A 133 9.40 -9.43 -3.70
C ILE A 133 8.23 -8.70 -3.07
N SER A 134 7.10 -9.39 -2.94
CA SER A 134 5.98 -8.90 -2.14
C SER A 134 5.82 -9.72 -0.88
N PHE A 135 5.49 -9.05 0.21
CA PHE A 135 5.28 -9.66 1.52
C PHE A 135 4.31 -8.80 2.33
N ASN A 136 3.71 -9.38 3.35
CA ASN A 136 2.88 -8.66 4.31
C ASN A 136 3.70 -8.33 5.55
N ILE A 137 3.58 -7.11 6.07
CA ILE A 137 4.05 -6.78 7.41
C ILE A 137 2.84 -6.82 8.34
N ASP A 138 2.86 -7.73 9.31
CA ASP A 138 1.77 -7.91 10.27
C ASP A 138 1.73 -6.76 11.31
N PRO A 139 0.69 -6.70 12.16
CA PRO A 139 0.58 -5.70 13.23
C PRO A 139 1.72 -5.72 14.27
N ASN A 140 2.47 -6.82 14.37
CA ASN A 140 3.63 -6.96 15.25
C ASN A 140 4.94 -6.51 14.60
N GLY A 141 4.90 -6.16 13.31
CA GLY A 141 6.06 -5.79 12.52
C GLY A 141 6.82 -6.99 11.95
N ASP A 142 6.25 -8.20 12.02
CA ASP A 142 6.82 -9.41 11.46
C ASP A 142 6.45 -9.55 9.97
N LEU A 143 7.40 -10.04 9.20
CA LEU A 143 7.24 -10.27 7.78
C LEU A 143 6.65 -11.66 7.53
N VAL A 144 5.53 -11.71 6.81
CA VAL A 144 4.81 -12.94 6.47
C VAL A 144 4.48 -12.97 4.97
N ASP A 145 4.19 -14.17 4.45
CA ASP A 145 3.75 -14.39 3.06
C ASP A 145 4.66 -13.79 1.97
N ALA A 146 5.99 -13.94 2.13
CA ALA A 146 6.94 -13.45 1.12
C ALA A 146 6.93 -14.29 -0.16
N GLU A 147 6.69 -13.63 -1.28
CA GLU A 147 6.60 -14.21 -2.62
C GLU A 147 7.34 -13.36 -3.66
N VAL A 148 7.91 -14.01 -4.68
CA VAL A 148 8.46 -13.31 -5.85
C VAL A 148 7.30 -12.99 -6.79
N THR A 149 7.04 -11.70 -7.02
CA THR A 149 5.97 -11.26 -7.93
C THR A 149 6.48 -10.97 -9.34
N ARG A 150 7.74 -10.56 -9.45
CA ARG A 150 8.43 -10.39 -10.74
C ARG A 150 9.91 -10.72 -10.59
N GLY A 151 10.28 -11.87 -11.12
CA GLY A 151 11.65 -12.33 -11.15
C GLY A 151 12.44 -11.83 -12.36
N ALA A 152 13.76 -11.94 -12.26
CA ALA A 152 14.66 -11.70 -13.40
C ALA A 152 15.35 -13.00 -13.84
N ASP A 153 15.75 -13.82 -12.87
CA ASP A 153 16.36 -15.13 -13.08
C ASP A 153 16.13 -15.96 -11.79
N PRO A 154 15.84 -17.27 -11.88
CA PRO A 154 15.57 -18.10 -10.71
C PRO A 154 16.66 -18.04 -9.63
N LEU A 155 17.94 -17.91 -10.02
CA LEU A 155 19.04 -17.79 -9.06
C LEU A 155 18.96 -16.49 -8.25
N LEU A 156 18.62 -15.39 -8.91
CA LEU A 156 18.46 -14.08 -8.27
C LEU A 156 17.18 -14.05 -7.42
N ASP A 157 16.12 -14.71 -7.88
CA ASP A 157 14.85 -14.81 -7.20
C ASP A 157 14.99 -15.53 -5.85
N ASP A 158 15.71 -16.66 -5.84
CA ASP A 158 16.02 -17.41 -4.62
C ASP A 158 16.84 -16.58 -3.63
N ALA A 159 17.86 -15.86 -4.11
CA ALA A 159 18.69 -14.98 -3.27
C ALA A 159 17.90 -13.79 -2.70
N ALA A 160 17.04 -13.18 -3.51
CA ALA A 160 16.17 -12.08 -3.12
C ALA A 160 15.16 -12.53 -2.05
N LEU A 161 14.54 -13.69 -2.24
CA LEU A 161 13.61 -14.25 -1.27
C LEU A 161 14.31 -14.63 0.04
N ALA A 162 15.52 -15.19 -0.05
CA ALA A 162 16.32 -15.55 1.12
C ALA A 162 16.68 -14.33 1.98
N ILE A 163 17.13 -13.23 1.38
CA ILE A 163 17.49 -12.02 2.15
C ILE A 163 16.27 -11.35 2.79
N VAL A 164 15.12 -11.37 2.11
CA VAL A 164 13.87 -10.80 2.64
C VAL A 164 13.41 -11.56 3.88
N LYS A 165 13.50 -12.90 3.86
CA LYS A 165 13.13 -13.74 5.00
C LYS A 165 14.03 -13.56 6.23
N THR A 166 15.24 -13.05 6.08
CA THR A 166 16.15 -12.78 7.21
C THR A 166 16.05 -11.35 7.75
N MET A 167 15.22 -10.50 7.14
CA MET A 167 15.09 -9.11 7.57
C MET A 167 14.62 -9.02 9.02
N PRO A 168 15.13 -8.04 9.79
CA PRO A 168 14.64 -7.77 11.13
C PRO A 168 13.19 -7.27 11.09
N LYS A 169 12.56 -7.19 12.27
CA LYS A 169 11.22 -6.60 12.42
C LYS A 169 11.15 -5.21 11.79
N TRP A 170 10.00 -4.90 11.21
CA TRP A 170 9.67 -3.61 10.64
C TRP A 170 8.83 -2.81 11.63
N LYS A 171 8.73 -1.49 11.43
CA LYS A 171 7.64 -0.72 12.02
C LYS A 171 6.36 -1.14 11.29
N PRO A 172 5.33 -1.61 12.01
CA PRO A 172 4.09 -2.06 11.39
C PRO A 172 3.40 -0.89 10.69
N GLY A 173 2.71 -1.23 9.61
CA GLY A 173 1.81 -0.31 8.94
C GLY A 173 0.62 0.04 9.83
N LYS A 174 0.02 1.20 9.62
CA LYS A 174 -1.20 1.61 10.31
C LYS A 174 -2.25 2.06 9.33
N MET A 175 -3.48 1.65 9.58
CA MET A 175 -4.67 2.12 8.90
C MET A 175 -5.59 2.74 9.93
N ASP A 176 -5.92 4.01 9.69
CA ASP A 176 -6.79 4.79 10.54
C ASP A 176 -6.37 4.76 12.03
N GLY A 177 -5.05 4.88 12.24
CA GLY A 177 -4.39 4.89 13.54
C GLY A 177 -4.12 3.50 14.15
N GLN A 178 -4.75 2.44 13.63
CA GLN A 178 -4.62 1.09 14.15
C GLN A 178 -3.59 0.28 13.35
N PRO A 179 -2.73 -0.53 14.00
CA PRO A 179 -1.87 -1.46 13.29
C PRO A 179 -2.67 -2.43 12.42
N GLU A 180 -2.32 -2.54 11.14
CA GLU A 180 -2.97 -3.46 10.20
C GLU A 180 -1.92 -4.16 9.34
N SER A 181 -2.21 -5.38 8.89
CA SER A 181 -1.36 -6.09 7.94
C SER A 181 -1.35 -5.36 6.61
N ILE A 182 -0.19 -4.84 6.19
CA ILE A 182 -0.05 -4.11 4.93
C ILE A 182 0.86 -4.88 3.98
N LYS A 183 0.36 -5.16 2.77
CA LYS A 183 1.16 -5.72 1.67
C LYS A 183 2.17 -4.68 1.19
N PHE A 184 3.43 -5.04 1.19
CA PHE A 184 4.54 -4.23 0.72
C PHE A 184 5.22 -4.92 -0.46
N THR A 185 5.80 -4.14 -1.38
CA THR A 185 6.59 -4.67 -2.50
C THR A 185 7.95 -3.99 -2.51
N LEU A 186 8.99 -4.81 -2.41
CA LEU A 186 10.37 -4.36 -2.35
C LEU A 186 11.12 -4.76 -3.63
N PRO A 187 11.62 -3.79 -4.41
CA PRO A 187 12.53 -4.09 -5.51
C PRO A 187 13.97 -4.29 -5.03
N ILE A 188 14.58 -5.41 -5.40
CA ILE A 188 16.00 -5.71 -5.16
C ILE A 188 16.73 -5.71 -6.50
N ASN A 189 17.77 -4.87 -6.60
CA ASN A 189 18.58 -4.77 -7.81
C ASN A 189 19.88 -5.58 -7.67
N PHE A 190 20.08 -6.52 -8.59
CA PHE A 190 21.30 -7.29 -8.72
C PHE A 190 22.11 -6.73 -9.88
N SER A 191 23.20 -6.04 -9.55
CA SER A 191 24.19 -5.57 -10.51
C SER A 191 25.55 -6.11 -10.11
N LEU A 192 26.29 -6.62 -11.09
CA LEU A 192 27.72 -6.85 -10.94
C LEU A 192 28.38 -5.48 -11.07
N GLY A 193 29.06 -5.02 -10.02
CA GLY A 193 29.80 -3.76 -10.10
C GLY A 193 30.85 -3.85 -11.21
N ASN A 194 30.99 -2.77 -11.99
CA ASN A 194 32.18 -2.56 -12.82
C ASN A 194 33.38 -2.25 -11.93
#